data_AF-A0A7X0TX88-F1
#
_entry.id   AF-A0A7X0TX88-F1
#
_cell.length_a   1.000
_cell.length_b   1.000
_cell.length_c   1.000
_cell.angle_alpha   90.00
_cell.angle_beta   90.00
_cell.angle_gamma   90.00
#
_symmetry.space_group_name_H-M   'P 1'
#
loop_
_entity.id
_entity.type
_entity.pdbx_description
1 polymer ?
#
loop_
_entity_poly.entity_id
_entity_poly.type
_entity_poly.pdbx_seq_one_letter_code
_entity_poly.pdbx_strand_id
1 'polypeptide(L)'
;MSVVLAVLGVVASIAGIVQTVVVIIERAERKRREAQTATSERRRNSISGRAAPRRTNAGSDIEPPWNPDVVGTSWRSALAYLLGFVGGLVFRRDQRPVVRFHAVQSILIDVVAVVSFLVTLVLVGVYASLRYQGAATEIPSDDVVMWTWTLASILGPPALHLLLTILALTGRSPRVPVLWKVAATVTARPAEDAGRIPHPASPISSRPLPRQPQDTDLAETGSSAHAFDPVWGRIRRYAGEAFRLRRGGTFTYRLRDNEVYPDRTKIGIHRSNFVRAWGRRPLSGPGQLSKDIIGPSYVYAILTDPRIAAEEGSVARHMSTELIEERPYESALHRGRRAAEGGCSWHGRTCEESVVASVLTRDKGGETWHAVCQRALSALRGN
;
A
#
# COMPACT_ATOMS: atom_id res chain seq x y z
N MET A 1 -26.75 24.49 42.08
CA MET A 1 -26.97 25.18 40.78
C MET A 1 -25.72 25.21 39.89
N SER A 2 -24.51 25.50 40.40
CA SER A 2 -23.31 25.66 39.55
C SER A 2 -22.91 24.45 38.71
N VAL A 3 -23.10 23.23 39.21
CA VAL A 3 -22.79 22.00 38.44
C VAL A 3 -23.73 21.82 37.24
N VAL A 4 -25.02 22.12 37.41
CA VAL A 4 -26.01 22.02 36.32
C VAL A 4 -25.72 23.05 35.24
N LEU A 5 -25.35 24.27 35.61
CA LEU A 5 -24.95 25.31 34.66
C LEU A 5 -23.65 24.97 33.93
N ALA A 6 -22.66 24.36 34.61
CA ALA A 6 -21.44 23.89 33.97
C ALA A 6 -21.71 22.78 32.95
N VAL A 7 -22.54 21.80 33.31
CA VAL A 7 -22.94 20.71 32.40
C VAL A 7 -23.70 21.26 31.18
N LEU A 8 -24.65 22.19 31.39
CA LEU A 8 -25.38 22.83 30.28
C LEU A 8 -24.44 23.64 29.37
N GLY A 9 -23.44 24.33 29.93
CA GLY A 9 -22.43 25.04 29.16
C GLY A 9 -21.59 24.12 28.26
N VAL A 10 -21.16 22.96 28.78
CA VAL A 10 -20.43 21.96 27.98
C VAL A 10 -21.32 21.38 26.88
N VAL A 11 -22.57 21.05 27.19
CA VAL A 11 -23.52 20.51 26.20
C VAL A 11 -23.79 21.52 25.08
N ALA A 12 -23.99 22.80 25.41
CA ALA A 12 -24.18 23.86 24.43
C ALA A 12 -22.93 24.07 23.55
N SER A 13 -21.73 23.99 24.13
CA SER A 13 -20.46 24.09 23.40
C SER A 13 -20.30 22.95 22.39
N ILE A 14 -20.59 21.71 22.80
CA ILE A 14 -20.55 20.53 21.93
C ILE A 14 -21.56 20.68 20.78
N ALA A 15 -22.79 21.12 21.07
CA ALA A 15 -23.80 21.35 20.04
C ALA A 15 -23.34 22.39 19.00
N GLY A 16 -22.69 23.49 19.43
CA GLY A 16 -22.14 24.50 18.53
C GLY A 16 -21.02 23.95 17.61
N ILE A 17 -20.15 23.09 18.15
CA ILE A 17 -19.08 22.45 17.37
C ILE A 17 -19.69 21.51 16.33
N VAL A 18 -20.66 20.67 16.71
CA VAL A 18 -21.33 19.74 15.78
C VAL A 18 -22.04 20.51 14.66
N GLN A 19 -22.76 21.58 14.99
CA GLN A 19 -23.44 22.43 14.00
C GLN A 19 -22.44 23.01 12.97
N THR A 20 -21.29 23.49 13.45
CA THR A 20 -20.25 24.06 12.58
C THR A 20 -19.66 23.00 11.64
N VAL A 21 -19.43 21.78 12.13
CA VAL A 21 -18.92 20.67 11.31
C VAL A 21 -19.93 20.26 10.24
N VAL A 22 -21.23 20.19 10.57
CA VAL A 22 -22.30 19.87 9.61
C VAL A 22 -22.34 20.90 8.47
N VAL A 23 -22.26 22.20 8.79
CA VAL A 23 -22.23 23.28 7.78
C VAL A 23 -21.01 23.17 6.86
N ILE A 24 -19.84 22.81 7.40
CA ILE A 24 -18.63 22.63 6.59
C ILE A 24 -18.79 21.44 5.63
N ILE A 25 -19.39 20.34 6.10
CA ILE A 25 -19.64 19.14 5.27
C ILE A 25 -20.63 19.47 4.15
N GLU A 26 -21.77 20.10 4.45
CA GLU A 26 -22.74 20.51 3.44
C GLU A 26 -22.12 21.45 2.40
N ARG A 27 -21.32 22.42 2.83
CA ARG A 27 -20.64 23.35 1.92
C ARG A 27 -19.64 22.63 1.02
N ALA A 28 -18.94 21.62 1.53
CA ALA A 28 -18.01 20.81 0.75
C ALA A 28 -18.75 19.91 -0.27
N GLU A 29 -19.88 19.32 0.11
CA GLU A 29 -20.71 18.53 -0.80
C GLU A 29 -21.32 19.40 -1.91
N ARG A 30 -21.80 20.60 -1.57
CA ARG A 30 -22.35 21.54 -2.55
C ARG A 30 -21.31 21.88 -3.63
N LYS A 31 -20.08 22.20 -3.23
CA LYS A 31 -18.97 22.44 -4.17
C LYS A 31 -18.65 21.24 -5.06
N ARG A 32 -18.77 20.01 -4.54
CA ARG A 32 -18.58 18.79 -5.35
C ARG A 32 -19.68 18.62 -6.39
N ARG A 33 -20.93 18.89 -6.03
CA ARG A 33 -22.07 18.83 -6.97
C ARG A 33 -21.89 19.85 -8.10
N GLU A 34 -21.48 21.08 -7.75
CA GLU A 34 -21.17 22.15 -8.73
C GLU A 34 -20.01 21.76 -9.67
N ALA A 35 -18.94 21.14 -9.16
CA ALA A 35 -17.82 20.69 -9.99
C ALA A 35 -18.21 19.55 -10.94
N GLN A 36 -19.08 18.63 -10.50
CA GLN A 36 -19.58 17.53 -11.31
C GLN A 36 -20.52 18.02 -12.42
N THR A 37 -21.42 18.95 -12.12
CA THR A 37 -22.31 19.54 -13.13
C THR A 37 -21.51 20.29 -14.19
N ALA A 38 -20.55 21.13 -13.78
CA ALA A 38 -19.67 21.86 -14.72
C ALA A 38 -18.87 20.92 -15.64
N THR A 39 -18.37 19.80 -15.11
CA THR A 39 -17.64 18.81 -15.91
C THR A 39 -18.56 18.08 -16.90
N SER A 40 -19.77 17.73 -16.47
CA SER A 40 -20.76 17.06 -17.31
C SER A 40 -21.24 17.96 -18.45
N GLU A 41 -21.40 19.26 -18.19
CA GLU A 41 -21.81 20.27 -19.16
C GLU A 41 -20.71 20.54 -20.19
N ARG A 42 -19.44 20.60 -19.76
CA ARG A 42 -18.29 20.70 -20.68
C ARG A 42 -18.18 19.47 -21.59
N ARG A 43 -18.44 18.27 -21.06
CA ARG A 43 -18.46 17.03 -21.84
C ARG A 43 -19.63 17.01 -22.83
N ARG A 44 -20.81 17.45 -22.43
CA ARG A 44 -21.98 17.58 -23.32
C ARG A 44 -21.72 18.56 -24.47
N ASN A 45 -21.14 19.73 -24.17
CA ASN A 45 -20.79 20.74 -25.17
C ASN A 45 -19.67 20.27 -26.12
N SER A 46 -18.76 19.40 -25.67
CA SER A 46 -17.74 18.80 -26.54
C SER A 46 -18.30 17.77 -27.53
N ILE A 47 -19.48 17.19 -27.24
CA ILE A 47 -20.14 16.19 -28.09
C ILE A 47 -21.08 16.88 -29.10
N SER A 48 -21.67 18.03 -28.75
CA SER A 48 -22.58 18.79 -29.64
C SER A 48 -21.88 19.81 -30.56
N GLY A 49 -20.59 20.07 -30.37
CA GLY A 49 -19.84 21.10 -31.08
C GLY A 49 -19.02 20.58 -32.27
N ARG A 50 -19.53 20.85 -33.48
CA ARG A 50 -18.85 20.99 -34.79
C ARG A 50 -17.32 20.92 -34.75
N ALA A 51 -16.76 19.97 -35.50
CA ALA A 51 -15.31 19.74 -35.66
C ALA A 51 -14.52 21.02 -35.96
N ALA A 52 -13.90 21.58 -34.92
CA ALA A 52 -12.83 22.56 -35.08
C ALA A 52 -11.49 21.81 -35.23
N PRO A 53 -10.60 22.27 -36.13
CA PRO A 53 -9.35 21.58 -36.42
C PRO A 53 -8.50 21.40 -35.15
N ARG A 54 -8.15 20.14 -34.91
CA ARG A 54 -7.41 19.64 -33.76
C ARG A 54 -6.00 20.22 -33.75
N ARG A 55 -5.81 21.34 -33.05
CA ARG A 55 -4.49 21.92 -32.77
C ARG A 55 -3.79 21.04 -31.74
N THR A 56 -2.82 20.25 -32.19
CA THR A 56 -1.94 19.41 -31.38
C THR A 56 -0.99 20.27 -30.57
N ASN A 57 -1.45 20.81 -29.45
CA ASN A 57 -0.57 21.39 -28.44
C ASN A 57 0.05 20.25 -27.62
N ALA A 58 1.32 19.99 -27.87
CA ALA A 58 2.23 19.20 -27.02
C ALA A 58 2.54 19.98 -25.72
N GLY A 59 1.48 20.30 -24.96
CA GLY A 59 1.58 20.88 -23.63
C GLY A 59 1.79 19.76 -22.63
N SER A 60 2.88 19.86 -21.88
CA SER A 60 3.21 19.00 -20.75
C SER A 60 2.00 18.77 -19.85
N ASP A 61 1.52 17.53 -19.80
CA ASP A 61 0.62 17.06 -18.75
C ASP A 61 1.39 17.08 -17.43
N ILE A 62 1.38 18.24 -16.76
CA ILE A 62 1.70 18.35 -15.35
C ILE A 62 0.56 17.63 -14.63
N GLU A 63 0.78 16.35 -14.37
CA GLU A 63 -0.08 15.53 -13.53
C GLU A 63 -0.24 16.26 -12.18
N PRO A 64 -1.47 16.66 -11.79
CA PRO A 64 -1.67 17.44 -10.58
C PRO A 64 -1.08 16.69 -9.38
N PRO A 65 -0.31 17.35 -8.49
CA PRO A 65 0.45 16.67 -7.44
C PRO A 65 -0.41 16.00 -6.35
N TRP A 66 -1.74 16.12 -6.44
CA TRP A 66 -2.71 15.54 -5.54
C TRP A 66 -3.39 14.34 -6.20
N ASN A 67 -2.95 13.13 -5.82
CA ASN A 67 -3.67 11.90 -6.14
C ASN A 67 -5.03 11.90 -5.41
N PRO A 68 -6.17 11.95 -6.11
CA PRO A 68 -7.49 12.06 -5.50
C PRO A 68 -7.84 10.87 -4.61
N ASP A 69 -7.22 9.70 -4.81
CA ASP A 69 -7.42 8.52 -3.96
C ASP A 69 -6.76 8.66 -2.58
N VAL A 70 -5.64 9.39 -2.50
CA VAL A 70 -4.96 9.71 -1.24
C VAL A 70 -5.78 10.74 -0.45
N VAL A 71 -6.29 11.77 -1.13
CA VAL A 71 -7.16 12.76 -0.50
C VAL A 71 -8.43 12.09 0.01
N GLY A 72 -9.06 11.24 -0.82
CA GLY A 72 -10.31 10.55 -0.53
C GLY A 72 -10.26 9.56 0.65
N THR A 73 -9.10 8.97 0.94
CA THR A 73 -8.91 8.08 2.10
C THR A 73 -8.51 8.83 3.37
N SER A 74 -7.82 9.97 3.22
CA SER A 74 -7.29 10.75 4.36
C SER A 74 -8.40 11.48 5.13
N TRP A 75 -9.39 12.07 4.46
CA TRP A 75 -10.44 12.83 5.16
C TRP A 75 -11.39 11.97 6.01
N ARG A 76 -11.69 10.72 5.58
CA ARG A 76 -12.52 9.80 6.37
C ARG A 76 -11.81 9.33 7.64
N SER A 77 -10.52 9.06 7.51
CA SER A 77 -9.67 8.70 8.65
C SER A 77 -9.56 9.87 9.63
N ALA A 78 -9.43 11.09 9.13
CA ALA A 78 -9.43 12.30 9.94
C ALA A 78 -10.78 12.52 10.66
N LEU A 79 -11.92 12.35 9.96
CA LEU A 79 -13.24 12.45 10.59
C LEU A 79 -13.46 11.41 11.67
N ALA A 80 -12.93 10.20 11.50
CA ALA A 80 -13.01 9.17 12.53
C ALA A 80 -12.33 9.59 13.84
N TYR A 81 -11.23 10.35 13.78
CA TYR A 81 -10.59 10.92 14.98
C TYR A 81 -11.28 12.19 15.47
N LEU A 82 -11.72 13.07 14.57
CA LEU A 82 -12.38 14.33 14.92
C LEU A 82 -13.69 14.10 15.70
N LEU A 83 -14.46 13.10 15.28
CA LEU A 83 -15.75 12.75 15.89
C LEU A 83 -15.61 11.68 16.98
N GLY A 84 -14.38 11.28 17.34
CA GLY A 84 -14.08 10.28 18.35
C GLY A 84 -14.91 9.01 18.18
N PHE A 85 -15.60 8.62 19.25
CA PHE A 85 -16.28 7.34 19.38
C PHE A 85 -17.41 7.20 18.36
N VAL A 86 -18.18 8.27 18.16
CA VAL A 86 -19.31 8.29 17.21
C VAL A 86 -18.80 8.14 15.78
N GLY A 87 -17.75 8.88 15.42
CA GLY A 87 -17.09 8.74 14.11
C GLY A 87 -16.55 7.33 13.90
N GLY A 88 -15.87 6.80 14.92
CA GLY A 88 -15.34 5.44 14.91
C GLY A 88 -16.43 4.38 14.68
N LEU A 89 -17.59 4.49 15.31
CA LEU A 89 -18.70 3.53 15.10
C LEU A 89 -19.25 3.56 13.68
N VAL A 90 -19.42 4.76 13.11
CA VAL A 90 -19.89 4.93 11.72
C VAL A 90 -18.87 4.35 10.73
N PHE A 91 -17.60 4.70 10.88
CA PHE A 91 -16.54 4.30 9.96
C PHE A 91 -16.02 2.86 10.17
N ARG A 92 -16.39 2.19 11.27
CA ARG A 92 -16.08 0.77 11.48
C ARG A 92 -16.66 -0.13 10.38
N ARG A 93 -17.74 0.29 9.72
CA ARG A 93 -18.38 -0.43 8.59
C ARG A 93 -17.79 -0.09 7.22
N ASP A 94 -16.85 0.86 7.11
CA ASP A 94 -16.22 1.20 5.82
C ASP A 94 -15.46 -0.03 5.28
N GLN A 95 -15.54 -0.31 3.97
CA GLN A 95 -14.86 -1.49 3.41
C GLN A 95 -13.34 -1.33 3.34
N ARG A 96 -12.82 -0.11 3.45
CA ARG A 96 -11.39 0.17 3.33
C ARG A 96 -10.68 -0.19 4.64
N PRO A 97 -9.67 -1.08 4.63
CA PRO A 97 -9.01 -1.55 5.84
C PRO A 97 -8.31 -0.42 6.61
N VAL A 98 -7.78 0.57 5.90
CA VAL A 98 -7.13 1.75 6.51
C VAL A 98 -8.13 2.59 7.31
N VAL A 99 -9.32 2.84 6.76
CA VAL A 99 -10.37 3.62 7.44
C VAL A 99 -10.87 2.87 8.68
N ARG A 100 -11.10 1.55 8.57
CA ARG A 100 -11.48 0.70 9.69
C ARG A 100 -10.45 0.72 10.81
N PHE A 101 -9.16 0.67 10.46
CA PHE A 101 -8.06 0.75 11.42
C PHE A 101 -8.13 2.04 12.25
N HIS A 102 -8.23 3.19 11.57
CA HIS A 102 -8.33 4.49 12.24
C HIS A 102 -9.62 4.62 13.07
N ALA A 103 -10.73 4.08 12.57
CA ALA A 103 -12.01 4.05 13.28
C ALA A 103 -11.93 3.25 14.59
N VAL A 104 -11.36 2.03 14.55
CA VAL A 104 -11.17 1.20 15.75
C VAL A 104 -10.17 1.84 16.70
N GLN A 105 -9.08 2.42 16.19
CA GLN A 105 -8.11 3.12 17.03
C GLN A 105 -8.73 4.32 17.75
N SER A 106 -9.58 5.10 17.06
CA SER A 106 -10.31 6.22 17.66
C SER A 106 -11.21 5.74 18.82
N ILE A 107 -12.03 4.71 18.59
CA ILE A 107 -12.88 4.08 19.63
C ILE A 107 -12.05 3.66 20.85
N LEU A 108 -10.91 3.00 20.64
CA LEU A 108 -10.06 2.54 21.74
C LEU A 108 -9.47 3.71 22.54
N ILE A 109 -9.09 4.80 21.86
CA ILE A 109 -8.58 6.01 22.52
C ILE A 109 -9.68 6.64 23.38
N ASP A 110 -10.91 6.75 22.88
CA ASP A 110 -12.02 7.28 23.66
C ASP A 110 -12.33 6.42 24.89
N VAL A 111 -12.32 5.09 24.74
CA VAL A 111 -12.51 4.18 25.88
C VAL A 111 -11.42 4.39 26.93
N VAL A 112 -10.15 4.47 26.52
CA VAL A 112 -9.03 4.74 27.44
C VAL A 112 -9.14 6.11 28.07
N ALA A 113 -9.54 7.14 27.32
CA ALA A 113 -9.73 8.48 27.82
C ALA A 113 -10.83 8.55 28.88
N VAL A 114 -11.98 7.90 28.65
CA VAL A 114 -13.08 7.82 29.62
C VAL A 114 -12.64 7.07 30.88
N VAL A 115 -11.99 5.92 30.74
CA VAL A 115 -11.48 5.16 31.90
C VAL A 115 -10.45 5.98 32.68
N SER A 116 -9.50 6.63 31.99
CA SER A 116 -8.51 7.50 32.62
C SER A 116 -9.17 8.67 33.35
N PHE A 117 -10.19 9.29 32.76
CA PHE A 117 -10.93 10.39 33.37
C PHE A 117 -11.66 9.95 34.65
N LEU A 118 -12.32 8.80 34.63
CA LEU A 118 -12.98 8.24 35.81
C LEU A 118 -11.98 7.91 36.92
N VAL A 119 -10.83 7.30 36.58
CA VAL A 119 -9.76 7.04 37.54
C VAL A 119 -9.23 8.35 38.13
N THR A 120 -8.99 9.37 37.31
CA THR A 120 -8.54 10.68 37.81
C THR A 120 -9.59 11.32 38.71
N LEU A 121 -10.89 11.25 38.40
CA LEU A 121 -11.93 11.77 39.28
C LEU A 121 -11.92 11.11 40.66
N VAL A 122 -11.76 9.78 40.71
CA VAL A 122 -11.64 9.05 41.98
C VAL A 122 -10.39 9.48 42.73
N LEU A 123 -9.24 9.57 42.05
CA LEU A 123 -7.98 9.99 42.67
C LEU A 123 -8.04 11.44 43.18
N VAL A 124 -8.66 12.35 42.44
CA VAL A 124 -8.90 13.75 42.88
C VAL A 124 -9.81 13.77 44.10
N GLY A 125 -10.86 12.94 44.13
CA GLY A 125 -11.74 12.81 45.29
C GLY A 125 -11.01 12.30 46.54
N VAL A 126 -10.18 11.25 46.37
CA VAL A 126 -9.34 10.71 47.45
C VAL A 126 -8.32 11.74 47.92
N TYR A 127 -7.63 12.40 46.99
CA TYR A 127 -6.65 13.45 47.30
C TYR A 127 -7.31 14.61 48.07
N ALA A 128 -8.45 15.10 47.60
CA ALA A 128 -9.20 16.15 48.28
C ALA A 128 -9.66 15.71 49.67
N SER A 129 -10.15 14.47 49.81
CA SER A 129 -10.57 13.93 51.11
C SER A 129 -9.41 13.86 52.11
N LEU A 130 -8.24 13.38 51.69
CA LEU A 130 -7.05 13.29 52.53
C LEU A 130 -6.47 14.67 52.86
N ARG A 131 -6.44 15.58 51.89
CA ARG A 131 -5.83 16.90 52.03
C ARG A 131 -6.68 17.85 52.87
N TYR A 132 -8.00 17.79 52.72
CA TYR A 132 -8.94 18.75 53.32
C TYR A 132 -9.75 18.17 54.49
N GLN A 133 -9.46 16.94 54.92
CA GLN A 133 -10.07 16.29 56.10
C GLN A 133 -11.62 16.31 56.13
N GLY A 134 -12.27 16.37 54.97
CA GLY A 134 -13.73 16.43 54.88
C GLY A 134 -14.36 17.76 55.27
N ALA A 135 -13.57 18.83 55.45
CA ALA A 135 -14.12 20.19 55.58
C ALA A 135 -14.81 20.57 54.27
N ALA A 136 -16.15 20.61 54.28
CA ALA A 136 -17.00 20.79 53.10
C ALA A 136 -16.95 22.20 52.49
N THR A 137 -16.06 23.06 52.94
CA THR A 137 -16.08 24.48 52.61
C THR A 137 -14.88 24.82 51.76
N GLU A 138 -15.12 24.76 50.46
CA GLU A 138 -14.33 25.39 49.39
C GLU A 138 -12.95 24.78 49.15
N ILE A 139 -12.80 24.22 47.95
CA ILE A 139 -11.51 23.82 47.40
C ILE A 139 -10.67 25.09 47.20
N PRO A 140 -9.48 25.20 47.84
CA PRO A 140 -8.63 26.38 47.69
C PRO A 140 -8.20 26.57 46.23
N SER A 141 -8.34 27.79 45.72
CA SER A 141 -8.01 28.14 44.33
C SER A 141 -6.49 28.09 44.06
N ASP A 142 -5.67 28.05 45.10
CA ASP A 142 -4.22 28.00 45.07
C ASP A 142 -3.63 26.57 45.08
N ASP A 143 -4.45 25.51 45.13
CA ASP A 143 -3.95 24.13 45.00
C ASP A 143 -3.60 23.80 43.54
N VAL A 144 -2.39 24.19 43.15
CA VAL A 144 -1.81 24.00 41.81
C VAL A 144 -1.83 22.54 41.39
N VAL A 145 -1.64 21.59 42.31
CA VAL A 145 -1.55 20.16 41.97
C VAL A 145 -2.88 19.67 41.43
N MET A 146 -3.95 19.96 42.16
CA MET A 146 -5.30 19.56 41.78
C MET A 146 -5.77 20.26 40.49
N TRP A 147 -5.49 21.55 40.32
CA TRP A 147 -5.81 22.27 39.08
C TRP A 147 -5.04 21.71 37.88
N THR A 148 -3.76 21.42 38.05
CA THR A 148 -2.93 20.82 36.99
C THR A 148 -3.48 19.47 36.56
N TRP A 149 -3.85 18.61 37.51
CA TRP A 149 -4.46 17.31 37.22
C TRP A 149 -5.82 17.42 36.54
N THR A 150 -6.66 18.35 37.01
CA THR A 150 -7.99 18.59 36.45
C THR A 150 -7.87 19.07 35.00
N LEU A 151 -7.02 20.07 34.75
CA LEU A 151 -6.76 20.60 33.41
C LEU A 151 -6.16 19.54 32.49
N ALA A 152 -5.18 18.76 32.96
CA ALA A 152 -4.58 17.69 32.16
C ALA A 152 -5.63 16.62 31.77
N SER A 153 -6.56 16.29 32.66
CA SER A 153 -7.61 15.30 32.41
C SER A 153 -8.69 15.81 31.45
N ILE A 154 -9.01 17.11 31.50
CA ILE A 154 -10.00 17.74 30.63
C ILE A 154 -9.41 18.02 29.23
N LEU A 155 -8.20 18.56 29.15
CA LEU A 155 -7.60 19.03 27.90
C LEU A 155 -6.76 17.95 27.18
N GLY A 156 -6.25 16.95 27.91
CA GLY A 156 -5.38 15.91 27.37
C GLY A 156 -6.03 15.11 26.24
N PRO A 157 -7.19 14.46 26.46
CA PRO A 157 -7.83 13.66 25.42
C PRO A 157 -8.22 14.47 24.16
N PRO A 158 -8.86 15.65 24.25
CA PRO A 158 -9.15 16.47 23.07
C PRO A 158 -7.90 16.88 22.29
N ALA A 159 -6.81 17.26 22.98
CA ALA A 159 -5.55 17.61 22.34
C ALA A 159 -4.94 16.40 21.61
N LEU A 160 -5.01 15.20 22.21
CA LEU A 160 -4.57 13.97 21.56
C LEU A 160 -5.41 13.66 20.30
N HIS A 161 -6.73 13.79 20.36
CA HIS A 161 -7.61 13.61 19.19
C HIS A 161 -7.28 14.59 18.06
N LEU A 162 -7.07 15.87 18.40
CA LEU A 162 -6.69 16.89 17.44
C LEU A 162 -5.35 16.57 16.76
N LEU A 163 -4.35 16.17 17.55
CA LEU A 163 -3.03 15.77 17.03
C LEU A 163 -3.16 14.58 16.07
N LEU A 164 -3.91 13.54 16.45
CA LEU A 164 -4.10 12.36 15.61
C LEU A 164 -4.87 12.68 14.32
N THR A 165 -5.85 13.60 14.41
CA THR A 165 -6.59 14.11 13.25
C THR A 165 -5.64 14.82 12.28
N ILE A 166 -4.77 15.70 12.77
CA ILE A 166 -3.76 16.40 11.94
C ILE A 166 -2.81 15.38 11.30
N LEU A 167 -2.32 14.40 12.05
CA LEU A 167 -1.44 13.36 11.52
C LEU A 167 -2.13 12.55 10.41
N ALA A 168 -3.39 12.16 10.60
CA ALA A 168 -4.19 11.47 9.59
C ALA A 168 -4.40 12.33 8.32
N LEU A 169 -4.64 13.64 8.47
CA LEU A 169 -4.74 14.56 7.33
C LEU A 169 -3.44 14.68 6.53
N THR A 170 -2.28 14.55 7.18
CA THR A 170 -0.97 14.55 6.52
C THR A 170 -0.60 13.19 5.87
N GLY A 171 -1.51 12.21 5.89
CA GLY A 171 -1.25 10.86 5.37
C GLY A 171 -0.32 10.03 6.27
N ARG A 172 -0.05 10.48 7.49
CA ARG A 172 0.70 9.72 8.49
C ARG A 172 -0.29 8.86 9.28
N SER A 173 0.05 7.60 9.49
CA SER A 173 -0.75 6.68 10.34
C SER A 173 -0.15 6.65 11.74
N PRO A 174 -0.61 7.49 12.69
CA PRO A 174 -0.04 7.51 14.03
C PRO A 174 -0.24 6.16 14.72
N ARG A 175 0.87 5.52 15.11
CA ARG A 175 0.86 4.26 15.87
C ARG A 175 0.98 4.58 17.34
N VAL A 176 -0.15 4.74 18.02
CA VAL A 176 -0.16 4.85 19.49
C VAL A 176 0.29 3.50 20.05
N PRO A 177 1.37 3.44 20.86
CA PRO A 177 1.90 2.20 21.40
C PRO A 177 0.78 1.35 22.05
N VAL A 178 0.87 0.03 21.89
CA VAL A 178 -0.14 -0.95 22.36
C VAL A 178 -1.48 -0.88 21.61
N LEU A 179 -2.13 0.28 21.53
CA LEU A 179 -3.45 0.46 20.88
C LEU A 179 -3.42 0.10 19.40
N TRP A 180 -2.34 0.42 18.69
CA TRP A 180 -2.22 0.07 17.28
C TRP A 180 -2.22 -1.45 17.05
N LYS A 181 -1.65 -2.23 17.99
CA LYS A 181 -1.63 -3.70 17.88
C LYS A 181 -3.04 -4.25 18.05
N VAL A 182 -3.77 -3.77 19.06
CA VAL A 182 -5.16 -4.17 19.29
C VAL A 182 -6.04 -3.79 18.09
N ALA A 183 -5.92 -2.56 17.59
CA ALA A 183 -6.65 -2.11 16.42
C ALA A 183 -6.32 -2.96 15.18
N ALA A 184 -5.05 -3.31 14.96
CA ALA A 184 -4.64 -4.18 13.87
C ALA A 184 -5.23 -5.59 14.01
N THR A 185 -5.23 -6.17 15.22
CA THR A 185 -5.82 -7.49 15.48
C THR A 185 -7.33 -7.49 15.26
N VAL A 186 -8.04 -6.46 15.72
CA VAL A 186 -9.51 -6.34 15.57
C VAL A 186 -9.90 -6.07 14.10
N THR A 187 -9.04 -5.42 13.33
CA THR A 187 -9.33 -5.08 11.93
C THR A 187 -8.81 -6.09 10.93
N ALA A 188 -7.85 -6.93 11.31
CA ALA A 188 -7.52 -8.15 10.60
C ALA A 188 -8.79 -9.01 10.56
N ARG A 189 -9.48 -8.98 9.42
CA ARG A 189 -10.62 -9.86 9.17
C ARG A 189 -10.12 -11.29 9.45
N PRO A 190 -10.82 -12.09 10.28
CA PRO A 190 -10.69 -13.53 10.18
C PRO A 190 -10.87 -13.87 8.71
N ALA A 191 -9.98 -14.67 8.15
CA ALA A 191 -10.12 -15.19 6.79
C ALA A 191 -11.25 -16.24 6.77
N GLU A 192 -12.45 -15.86 7.24
CA GLU A 192 -13.67 -16.59 6.96
C GLU A 192 -13.94 -16.40 5.46
N ASP A 193 -14.10 -17.52 4.76
CA ASP A 193 -14.22 -17.66 3.30
C ASP A 193 -12.93 -17.70 2.46
N ALA A 194 -11.91 -18.37 2.97
CA ALA A 194 -11.31 -19.43 2.14
C ALA A 194 -12.20 -20.68 2.23
N GLY A 195 -13.39 -20.63 1.64
CA GLY A 195 -14.24 -21.77 1.32
C GLY A 195 -13.58 -22.67 0.27
N ARG A 196 -12.36 -23.10 0.53
CA ARG A 196 -11.65 -24.12 -0.24
C ARG A 196 -12.10 -25.46 0.31
N ILE A 197 -12.86 -26.15 -0.54
CA ILE A 197 -13.28 -27.54 -0.44
C ILE A 197 -12.15 -28.38 0.20
N PRO A 198 -12.47 -29.26 1.18
CA PRO A 198 -11.48 -30.08 1.86
C PRO A 198 -10.79 -31.00 0.84
N HIS A 199 -9.49 -30.80 0.66
CA HIS A 199 -8.64 -31.85 0.07
C HIS A 199 -8.44 -32.95 1.12
N PRO A 200 -8.64 -34.23 0.76
CA PRO A 200 -8.41 -35.34 1.68
C PRO A 200 -6.92 -35.45 2.06
N ALA A 201 -6.71 -35.44 3.38
CA ALA A 201 -5.62 -35.99 4.17
C ALA A 201 -4.24 -36.16 3.50
N SER A 202 -3.29 -35.31 3.89
CA SER A 202 -1.87 -35.70 4.02
C SER A 202 -1.55 -35.90 5.49
N PRO A 203 -0.87 -37.01 5.87
CA PRO A 203 -0.63 -37.34 7.26
C PRO A 203 0.35 -36.39 7.93
N ILE A 204 0.01 -36.14 9.19
CA ILE A 204 0.66 -35.28 10.18
C ILE A 204 2.07 -35.79 10.46
N SER A 205 3.07 -34.89 10.39
CA SER A 205 4.39 -35.10 10.98
C SER A 205 4.83 -33.86 11.77
N SER A 206 4.52 -33.93 13.07
CA SER A 206 5.29 -33.48 14.24
C SER A 206 5.96 -32.08 14.33
N ARG A 207 5.43 -31.34 15.32
CA ARG A 207 6.13 -30.73 16.48
C ARG A 207 6.86 -29.38 16.28
N PRO A 208 6.42 -28.29 16.93
CA PRO A 208 7.14 -27.02 16.95
C PRO A 208 8.31 -27.07 17.95
N LEU A 209 9.54 -26.87 17.46
CA LEU A 209 10.73 -26.67 18.27
C LEU A 209 10.80 -25.22 18.81
N PRO A 210 11.46 -25.00 19.97
CA PRO A 210 11.61 -23.70 20.58
C PRO A 210 12.50 -22.78 19.72
N ARG A 211 12.08 -21.53 19.62
CA ARG A 211 12.71 -20.47 18.82
C ARG A 211 14.11 -20.16 19.37
N GLN A 212 15.15 -20.60 18.66
CA GLN A 212 16.53 -20.17 18.91
C GLN A 212 16.73 -18.71 18.47
N PRO A 213 17.58 -17.93 19.17
CA PRO A 213 18.00 -16.60 18.73
C PRO A 213 18.80 -16.69 17.42
N GLN A 214 18.38 -15.93 16.41
CA GLN A 214 19.05 -15.85 15.10
C GLN A 214 20.33 -15.02 15.22
N ASP A 215 21.47 -15.67 15.44
CA ASP A 215 22.81 -15.07 15.26
C ASP A 215 23.49 -15.52 13.95
N THR A 216 22.75 -16.19 13.06
CA THR A 216 23.28 -16.79 11.81
C THR A 216 23.30 -15.86 10.59
N ASP A 217 22.83 -14.61 10.69
CA ASP A 217 22.58 -13.75 9.51
C ASP A 217 23.83 -13.01 8.96
N LEU A 218 24.97 -13.04 9.66
CA LEU A 218 26.16 -12.27 9.22
C LEU A 218 27.06 -13.02 8.24
N ALA A 219 27.03 -14.36 8.21
CA ALA A 219 27.86 -15.14 7.28
C ALA A 219 27.21 -15.32 5.90
N GLU A 220 25.87 -15.41 5.84
CA GLU A 220 25.13 -15.66 4.59
C GLU A 220 25.00 -14.39 3.71
N THR A 221 25.11 -13.22 4.34
CA THR A 221 25.06 -11.92 3.64
C THR A 221 26.30 -11.63 2.80
N GLY A 222 27.46 -12.20 3.11
CA GLY A 222 28.70 -12.01 2.35
C GLY A 222 28.68 -12.69 0.96
N SER A 223 28.17 -13.92 0.88
CA SER A 223 28.12 -14.69 -0.38
C SER A 223 27.10 -14.11 -1.38
N SER A 224 25.93 -13.70 -0.87
CA SER A 224 24.89 -13.09 -1.71
C SER A 224 25.28 -11.70 -2.24
N ALA A 225 26.10 -10.94 -1.50
CA ALA A 225 26.61 -9.65 -1.94
C ALA A 225 27.52 -9.78 -3.17
N HIS A 226 28.43 -10.77 -3.18
CA HIS A 226 29.32 -11.02 -4.31
C HIS A 226 28.58 -11.51 -5.56
N ALA A 227 27.60 -12.41 -5.40
CA ALA A 227 26.75 -12.86 -6.50
C ALA A 227 25.93 -11.71 -7.13
N PHE A 228 25.74 -10.60 -6.41
CA PHE A 228 25.02 -9.42 -6.86
C PHE A 228 25.89 -8.39 -7.60
N ASP A 229 27.23 -8.50 -7.55
CA ASP A 229 28.15 -7.55 -8.19
C ASP A 229 27.89 -7.37 -9.70
N PRO A 230 27.67 -8.43 -10.51
CA PRO A 230 27.38 -8.26 -11.94
C PRO A 230 26.08 -7.50 -12.20
N VAL A 231 25.06 -7.75 -11.38
CA VAL A 231 23.76 -7.07 -11.47
C VAL A 231 23.92 -5.59 -11.16
N TRP A 232 24.70 -5.28 -10.12
CA TRP A 232 25.00 -3.91 -9.75
C TRP A 232 25.78 -3.18 -10.86
N GLY A 233 26.69 -3.88 -11.54
CA GLY A 233 27.36 -3.38 -12.74
C GLY A 233 26.37 -2.97 -13.85
N ARG A 234 25.34 -3.78 -14.10
CA ARG A 234 24.28 -3.44 -15.06
C ARG A 234 23.43 -2.26 -14.60
N ILE A 235 23.05 -2.19 -13.33
CA ILE A 235 22.33 -1.03 -12.78
C ILE A 235 23.16 0.25 -12.98
N ARG A 236 24.48 0.19 -12.79
CA ARG A 236 25.35 1.33 -13.08
C ARG A 236 25.39 1.70 -14.56
N ARG A 237 25.47 0.71 -15.45
CA ARG A 237 25.51 0.89 -16.90
C ARG A 237 24.24 1.58 -17.44
N TYR A 238 23.08 1.22 -16.91
CA TYR A 238 21.77 1.73 -17.38
C TYR A 238 21.23 2.93 -16.57
N ALA A 239 22.08 3.57 -15.76
CA ALA A 239 21.69 4.78 -15.06
C ALA A 239 21.37 5.92 -16.06
N GLY A 240 20.29 6.67 -15.80
CA GLY A 240 19.79 7.73 -16.69
C GLY A 240 18.79 7.27 -17.75
N GLU A 241 18.66 5.96 -18.00
CA GLU A 241 17.66 5.44 -18.92
C GLU A 241 16.25 5.39 -18.29
N ALA A 242 15.23 5.31 -19.13
CA ALA A 242 13.85 5.18 -18.69
C ALA A 242 13.53 3.75 -18.25
N PHE A 243 12.88 3.62 -17.09
CA PHE A 243 12.37 2.38 -16.51
C PHE A 243 10.86 2.51 -16.29
N ARG A 244 10.13 1.40 -16.40
CA ARG A 244 8.67 1.38 -16.28
C ARG A 244 8.21 0.82 -14.95
N LEU A 245 7.38 1.58 -14.22
CA LEU A 245 6.76 1.09 -12.99
C LEU A 245 5.60 0.15 -13.31
N ARG A 246 5.37 -0.85 -12.43
CA ARG A 246 4.30 -1.83 -12.62
C ARG A 246 2.89 -1.21 -12.68
N ARG A 247 2.65 -0.11 -11.96
CA ARG A 247 1.36 0.61 -11.96
C ARG A 247 1.21 1.59 -13.14
N GLY A 248 2.13 1.57 -14.10
CA GLY A 248 2.24 2.59 -15.12
C GLY A 248 3.15 3.74 -14.68
N GLY A 249 3.56 4.57 -15.65
CA GLY A 249 4.55 5.62 -15.47
C GLY A 249 5.99 5.15 -15.75
N THR A 250 6.80 6.10 -16.18
CA THR A 250 8.24 5.93 -16.43
C THR A 250 9.05 6.81 -15.50
N PHE A 251 10.23 6.34 -15.10
CA PHE A 251 11.16 7.11 -14.28
C PHE A 251 12.58 6.88 -14.78
N THR A 252 13.45 7.84 -14.55
CA THR A 252 14.89 7.70 -14.70
C THR A 252 15.54 7.70 -13.32
N TYR A 253 16.79 7.27 -13.20
CA TYR A 253 17.53 7.40 -11.95
C TYR A 253 18.97 7.80 -12.19
N ARG A 254 19.57 8.42 -11.17
CA ARG A 254 21.00 8.69 -11.11
C ARG A 254 21.63 7.81 -10.03
N LEU A 255 22.89 7.50 -10.21
CA LEU A 255 23.66 6.74 -9.23
C LEU A 255 24.65 7.68 -8.54
N ARG A 256 24.71 7.64 -7.21
CA ARG A 256 25.72 8.32 -6.40
C ARG A 256 26.24 7.33 -5.38
N ASP A 257 27.55 7.09 -5.39
CA ASP A 257 28.20 6.09 -4.55
C ASP A 257 27.56 4.70 -4.69
N ASN A 258 26.89 4.23 -3.63
CA ASN A 258 26.15 2.97 -3.58
C ASN A 258 24.64 3.18 -3.47
N GLU A 259 24.13 4.30 -3.95
CA GLU A 259 22.72 4.65 -3.87
C GLU A 259 22.13 5.02 -5.24
N VAL A 260 20.88 4.60 -5.44
CA VAL A 260 20.06 4.93 -6.60
C VAL A 260 19.08 6.04 -6.23
N TYR A 261 19.07 7.12 -7.01
CA TYR A 261 18.21 8.29 -6.84
C TYR A 261 17.23 8.40 -8.02
N PRO A 262 15.99 7.90 -7.90
CA PRO A 262 14.97 8.07 -8.92
C PRO A 262 14.57 9.55 -9.06
N ASP A 263 14.33 10.02 -10.28
CA ASP A 263 13.91 11.41 -10.57
C ASP A 263 12.58 11.83 -9.91
N ARG A 264 11.69 10.86 -9.67
CA ARG A 264 10.38 11.07 -9.03
C ARG A 264 10.42 11.20 -7.51
N THR A 265 11.57 11.02 -6.85
CA THR A 265 11.68 11.13 -5.39
C THR A 265 13.05 11.65 -4.95
N LYS A 266 13.11 12.34 -3.82
CA LYS A 266 14.38 12.82 -3.24
C LYS A 266 15.08 11.74 -2.39
N ILE A 267 14.47 10.58 -2.22
CA ILE A 267 14.98 9.51 -1.35
C ILE A 267 15.97 8.64 -2.14
N GLY A 268 17.21 8.55 -1.65
CA GLY A 268 18.21 7.58 -2.13
C GLY A 268 17.88 6.16 -1.68
N ILE A 269 18.09 5.20 -2.58
CA ILE A 269 17.88 3.77 -2.33
C ILE A 269 19.24 3.07 -2.30
N HIS A 270 19.68 2.70 -1.11
CA HIS A 270 20.99 2.07 -0.90
C HIS A 270 21.11 0.68 -1.53
N ARG A 271 22.31 0.31 -2.01
CA ARG A 271 22.66 -0.97 -2.65
C ARG A 271 22.20 -2.19 -1.86
N SER A 272 22.30 -2.14 -0.54
CA SER A 272 21.84 -3.22 0.36
C SER A 272 20.33 -3.52 0.21
N ASN A 273 19.50 -2.54 -0.17
CA ASN A 273 18.10 -2.80 -0.52
C ASN A 273 17.96 -3.68 -1.76
N PHE A 274 18.80 -3.47 -2.77
CA PHE A 274 18.80 -4.25 -3.99
C PHE A 274 19.32 -5.67 -3.76
N VAL A 275 20.39 -5.83 -2.96
CA VAL A 275 20.90 -7.16 -2.55
C VAL A 275 19.81 -7.95 -1.83
N ARG A 276 19.13 -7.34 -0.84
CA ARG A 276 18.02 -7.98 -0.11
C ARG A 276 16.85 -8.34 -1.03
N ALA A 277 16.51 -7.48 -1.98
CA ALA A 277 15.46 -7.76 -2.95
C ALA A 277 15.86 -8.89 -3.92
N TRP A 278 17.13 -8.94 -4.32
CA TRP A 278 17.67 -9.95 -5.23
C TRP A 278 17.59 -11.36 -4.66
N GLY A 279 17.89 -11.51 -3.36
CA GLY A 279 17.76 -12.78 -2.64
C GLY A 279 16.32 -13.31 -2.55
N ARG A 280 15.30 -12.51 -2.90
CA ARG A 280 13.87 -12.90 -2.88
C ARG A 280 13.32 -13.27 -4.24
N ARG A 281 14.15 -13.32 -5.29
CA ARG A 281 13.69 -13.68 -6.62
C ARG A 281 13.18 -15.13 -6.63
N PRO A 282 12.13 -15.45 -7.44
CA PRO A 282 11.44 -14.56 -8.37
C PRO A 282 10.52 -13.54 -7.67
N LEU A 283 10.54 -12.30 -8.16
CA LEU A 283 9.69 -11.24 -7.62
C LEU A 283 8.35 -11.21 -8.33
N SER A 284 7.27 -11.48 -7.61
CA SER A 284 5.92 -11.40 -8.18
C SER A 284 5.37 -9.98 -8.21
N GLY A 285 5.98 -9.04 -7.47
CA GLY A 285 5.54 -7.64 -7.40
C GLY A 285 6.25 -6.79 -6.34
N PRO A 286 6.07 -5.45 -6.38
CA PRO A 286 6.64 -4.56 -5.37
C PRO A 286 6.05 -4.78 -3.97
N GLY A 287 4.84 -5.33 -3.86
CA GLY A 287 4.23 -5.67 -2.58
C GLY A 287 5.06 -6.67 -1.75
N GLN A 288 5.78 -7.59 -2.41
CA GLN A 288 6.67 -8.57 -1.77
C GLN A 288 7.89 -7.92 -1.10
N LEU A 289 8.25 -6.70 -1.51
CA LEU A 289 9.40 -5.95 -0.98
C LEU A 289 9.01 -4.91 0.09
N SER A 290 7.72 -4.66 0.29
CA SER A 290 7.22 -3.50 1.03
C SER A 290 7.53 -3.47 2.54
N LYS A 291 7.93 -4.58 3.16
CA LYS A 291 8.11 -4.66 4.62
C LYS A 291 9.41 -4.05 5.12
N ASP A 292 10.47 -4.07 4.31
CA ASP A 292 11.84 -3.78 4.77
C ASP A 292 12.74 -3.12 3.71
N ILE A 293 12.23 -2.86 2.51
CA ILE A 293 12.97 -2.19 1.43
C ILE A 293 12.37 -0.80 1.18
N ILE A 294 13.25 0.20 1.15
CA ILE A 294 12.90 1.57 0.77
C ILE A 294 12.68 1.63 -0.74
N GLY A 295 11.61 2.29 -1.18
CA GLY A 295 11.30 2.44 -2.61
C GLY A 295 11.01 1.12 -3.34
N PRO A 296 10.16 0.22 -2.81
CA PRO A 296 9.97 -1.14 -3.34
C PRO A 296 9.50 -1.15 -4.80
N SER A 297 8.75 -0.14 -5.24
CA SER A 297 8.32 0.01 -6.64
C SER A 297 9.49 0.26 -7.60
N TYR A 298 10.46 1.08 -7.20
CA TYR A 298 11.64 1.40 -8.01
C TYR A 298 12.62 0.22 -8.03
N VAL A 299 12.87 -0.39 -6.86
CA VAL A 299 13.72 -1.59 -6.75
C VAL A 299 13.16 -2.72 -7.58
N TYR A 300 11.85 -2.99 -7.49
CA TYR A 300 11.19 -3.99 -8.32
C TYR A 300 11.36 -3.67 -9.80
N ALA A 301 11.02 -2.45 -10.23
CA ALA A 301 11.08 -2.07 -11.64
C ALA A 301 12.50 -2.22 -12.23
N ILE A 302 13.54 -1.81 -11.50
CA ILE A 302 14.93 -1.94 -11.93
C ILE A 302 15.34 -3.42 -11.99
N LEU A 303 15.08 -4.22 -10.95
CA LEU A 303 15.52 -5.61 -10.90
C LEU A 303 14.77 -6.54 -11.85
N THR A 304 13.54 -6.18 -12.24
CA THR A 304 12.75 -6.94 -13.23
C THR A 304 12.90 -6.43 -14.66
N ASP A 305 13.64 -5.35 -14.86
CA ASP A 305 13.89 -4.83 -16.21
C ASP A 305 14.71 -5.85 -17.01
N PRO A 306 14.32 -6.21 -18.24
CA PRO A 306 15.03 -7.20 -19.05
C PRO A 306 16.52 -6.92 -19.20
N ARG A 307 16.92 -5.64 -19.27
CA ARG A 307 18.32 -5.21 -19.40
C ARG A 307 19.16 -5.52 -18.16
N ILE A 308 18.53 -5.58 -16.99
CA ILE A 308 19.18 -5.84 -15.69
C ILE A 308 19.04 -7.31 -15.29
N ALA A 309 17.86 -7.88 -15.53
CA ALA A 309 17.50 -9.25 -15.16
C ALA A 309 18.22 -10.30 -16.03
N ALA A 310 18.64 -9.94 -17.25
CA ALA A 310 19.49 -10.78 -18.07
C ALA A 310 20.79 -11.10 -17.32
N GLU A 311 21.05 -12.38 -17.07
CA GLU A 311 22.35 -12.79 -16.56
C GLU A 311 23.39 -12.59 -17.67
N GLU A 312 24.54 -11.98 -17.38
CA GLU A 312 25.62 -11.76 -18.36
C GLU A 312 26.29 -13.08 -18.82
N GLY A 313 25.83 -14.24 -18.32
CA GLY A 313 26.10 -15.59 -18.86
C GLY A 313 24.87 -16.27 -19.49
N SER A 314 23.75 -15.55 -19.60
CA SER A 314 22.58 -15.91 -20.40
C SER A 314 22.60 -15.17 -21.75
N VAL A 315 23.78 -15.04 -22.35
CA VAL A 315 23.87 -15.34 -23.78
C VAL A 315 23.48 -16.81 -23.88
N ALA A 316 22.23 -17.12 -24.21
CA ALA A 316 21.86 -18.44 -24.68
C ALA A 316 22.35 -19.66 -23.84
N ARG A 317 21.97 -19.74 -22.55
CA ARG A 317 21.18 -20.94 -22.22
C ARG A 317 19.76 -20.61 -22.69
N HIS A 318 19.50 -20.44 -23.99
CA HIS A 318 19.14 -21.59 -24.80
C HIS A 318 19.14 -22.84 -23.90
N MET A 319 17.98 -23.11 -23.29
CA MET A 319 17.40 -24.41 -23.66
C MET A 319 17.66 -24.49 -25.16
N SER A 320 18.69 -25.27 -25.53
CA SER A 320 19.12 -25.47 -26.91
C SER A 320 17.97 -26.24 -27.53
N THR A 321 16.88 -25.51 -27.73
CA THR A 321 15.66 -25.99 -28.30
C THR A 321 16.00 -25.97 -29.77
N GLU A 322 16.66 -27.06 -30.16
CA GLU A 322 17.13 -27.28 -31.51
C GLU A 322 15.89 -27.44 -32.38
N LEU A 323 15.75 -26.58 -33.38
CA LEU A 323 14.73 -26.74 -34.38
C LEU A 323 15.09 -27.96 -35.23
N ILE A 324 14.36 -29.06 -35.05
CA ILE A 324 14.59 -30.30 -35.81
C ILE A 324 13.87 -30.23 -37.15
N GLU A 325 12.60 -29.83 -37.12
CA GLU A 325 11.72 -29.86 -38.29
C GLU A 325 10.74 -28.70 -38.26
N GLU A 326 10.45 -28.14 -39.43
CA GLU A 326 9.43 -27.12 -39.64
C GLU A 326 8.44 -27.62 -40.69
N ARG A 327 7.14 -27.46 -40.41
CA ARG A 327 6.05 -27.77 -41.34
C ARG A 327 5.02 -26.64 -41.37
N PRO A 328 4.20 -26.55 -42.43
CA PRO A 328 2.97 -25.78 -42.38
C PRO A 328 2.15 -26.13 -41.12
N TYR A 329 1.36 -25.18 -40.63
CA TYR A 329 0.56 -25.41 -39.43
C TYR A 329 -0.42 -26.59 -39.64
N GLU A 330 -0.34 -27.58 -38.76
CA GLU A 330 -1.17 -28.79 -38.75
C GLU A 330 -1.66 -29.02 -37.32
N SER A 331 -2.95 -28.82 -37.06
CA SER A 331 -3.52 -28.92 -35.71
C SER A 331 -3.37 -30.30 -35.08
N ALA A 332 -3.31 -31.37 -35.89
CA ALA A 332 -3.20 -32.76 -35.45
C ALA A 332 -1.87 -33.09 -34.73
N LEU A 333 -0.82 -32.30 -34.94
CA LEU A 333 0.50 -32.52 -34.32
C LEU A 333 0.57 -32.02 -32.87
N HIS A 334 -0.43 -31.27 -32.39
CA HIS A 334 -0.38 -30.56 -31.12
C HIS A 334 -1.33 -31.15 -30.07
N ARG A 335 -0.79 -31.54 -28.91
CA ARG A 335 -1.60 -32.10 -27.80
C ARG A 335 -2.31 -31.03 -26.94
N GLY A 336 -1.99 -29.75 -27.12
CA GLY A 336 -2.55 -28.65 -26.33
C GLY A 336 -3.72 -27.96 -27.03
N ARG A 337 -4.82 -27.72 -26.30
CA ARG A 337 -6.03 -27.05 -26.81
C ARG A 337 -5.74 -25.75 -27.59
N ARG A 338 -4.91 -24.87 -27.02
CA ARG A 338 -4.53 -23.59 -27.66
C ARG A 338 -3.83 -23.81 -29.00
N ALA A 339 -2.90 -24.75 -29.05
CA ALA A 339 -2.15 -25.05 -30.26
C ALA A 339 -3.04 -25.68 -31.33
N ALA A 340 -3.98 -26.55 -30.94
CA ALA A 340 -4.97 -27.13 -31.85
C ALA A 340 -5.98 -26.09 -32.39
N GLU A 341 -6.28 -25.05 -31.60
CA GLU A 341 -7.13 -23.90 -31.98
C GLU A 341 -6.36 -22.81 -32.77
N GLY A 342 -5.10 -23.06 -33.20
CA GLY A 342 -4.32 -22.12 -34.00
C GLY A 342 -3.64 -21.00 -33.21
N GLY A 343 -3.54 -21.14 -31.88
CA GLY A 343 -2.85 -20.19 -31.00
C GLY A 343 -1.38 -20.59 -30.77
N CYS A 344 -0.50 -19.59 -30.73
CA CYS A 344 0.93 -19.80 -30.47
C CYS A 344 1.16 -20.45 -29.10
N SER A 345 1.82 -21.61 -29.10
CA SER A 345 2.17 -22.39 -27.91
C SER A 345 3.46 -21.93 -27.26
N TRP A 346 4.38 -21.35 -28.04
CA TRP A 346 5.71 -20.94 -27.59
C TRP A 346 5.69 -19.78 -26.60
N HIS A 347 4.91 -18.74 -26.91
CA HIS A 347 4.75 -17.56 -26.06
C HIS A 347 3.58 -17.68 -25.07
N GLY A 348 2.89 -18.83 -25.04
CA GLY A 348 1.73 -19.05 -24.18
C GLY A 348 0.61 -18.03 -24.41
N ARG A 349 -0.06 -17.62 -23.32
CA ARG A 349 -1.29 -16.81 -23.38
C ARG A 349 -1.11 -15.38 -23.88
N THR A 350 0.10 -14.85 -23.86
CA THR A 350 0.40 -13.45 -24.16
C THR A 350 0.63 -13.17 -25.64
N CYS A 351 0.63 -14.20 -26.49
CA CYS A 351 0.81 -14.02 -27.93
C CYS A 351 -0.54 -14.05 -28.65
N GLU A 352 -0.83 -12.93 -29.31
CA GLU A 352 -2.03 -12.70 -30.13
C GLU A 352 -1.75 -12.88 -31.64
N GLU A 353 -0.50 -13.17 -32.02
CA GLU A 353 -0.14 -13.42 -33.42
C GLU A 353 -0.68 -14.79 -33.89
N SER A 354 -1.11 -14.84 -35.15
CA SER A 354 -1.51 -16.09 -35.80
C SER A 354 -0.34 -17.06 -35.91
N VAL A 355 -0.64 -18.35 -35.77
CA VAL A 355 0.34 -19.42 -36.00
C VAL A 355 0.62 -19.52 -37.49
N VAL A 356 1.91 -19.62 -37.83
CA VAL A 356 2.39 -19.73 -39.22
C VAL A 356 2.98 -21.10 -39.53
N ALA A 357 3.45 -21.84 -38.51
CA ALA A 357 4.11 -23.12 -38.68
C ALA A 357 3.91 -24.04 -37.47
N SER A 358 4.03 -25.35 -37.69
CA SER A 358 4.30 -26.35 -36.65
C SER A 358 5.79 -26.64 -36.66
N VAL A 359 6.45 -26.53 -35.51
CA VAL A 359 7.88 -26.83 -35.38
C VAL A 359 8.09 -27.96 -34.39
N LEU A 360 8.92 -28.93 -34.76
CA LEU A 360 9.43 -29.95 -33.87
C LEU A 360 10.74 -29.44 -33.27
N THR A 361 10.78 -29.35 -31.95
CA THR A 361 11.98 -28.90 -31.27
C THR A 361 12.48 -29.93 -30.27
N ARG A 362 13.81 -30.08 -30.14
CA ARG A 362 14.43 -30.93 -29.13
C ARG A 362 14.93 -30.10 -27.96
N ASP A 363 14.47 -30.40 -26.74
CA ASP A 363 15.04 -29.84 -25.53
C ASP A 363 15.42 -30.96 -24.52
N LYS A 364 15.73 -30.59 -23.26
CA LYS A 364 16.09 -31.57 -22.22
C LYS A 364 14.96 -32.54 -21.87
N GLY A 365 13.71 -32.21 -22.19
CA GLY A 365 12.53 -33.03 -22.00
C GLY A 365 12.18 -33.93 -23.19
N GLY A 366 12.96 -33.88 -24.28
CA GLY A 366 12.76 -34.66 -25.49
C GLY A 366 12.30 -33.82 -26.69
N GLU A 367 11.62 -34.46 -27.62
CA GLU A 367 11.12 -33.81 -28.84
C GLU A 367 9.64 -33.46 -28.68
N THR A 368 9.30 -32.20 -28.94
CA THR A 368 7.92 -31.70 -28.80
C THR A 368 7.53 -30.81 -29.97
N TRP A 369 6.31 -31.03 -30.48
CA TRP A 369 5.70 -30.16 -31.49
C TRP A 369 5.13 -28.91 -30.84
N HIS A 370 5.42 -27.76 -31.45
CA HIS A 370 4.94 -26.44 -31.07
C HIS A 370 4.28 -25.73 -32.24
N ALA A 371 3.08 -25.19 -32.02
CA ALA A 371 2.47 -24.21 -32.90
C ALA A 371 3.13 -22.84 -32.65
N VAL A 372 3.76 -22.23 -33.66
CA VAL A 372 4.55 -21.00 -33.51
C VAL A 372 4.07 -19.86 -34.42
N CYS A 373 4.16 -18.63 -33.90
CA CYS A 373 3.96 -17.41 -34.69
C CYS A 373 5.25 -17.00 -35.41
N GLN A 374 5.17 -16.03 -36.34
CA GLN A 374 6.32 -15.58 -37.14
C GLN A 374 7.50 -15.15 -36.27
N ARG A 375 7.24 -14.44 -35.17
CA ARG A 375 8.28 -13.97 -34.24
C ARG A 375 9.04 -15.11 -33.56
N ALA A 376 8.31 -16.14 -33.13
CA ALA A 376 8.92 -17.32 -32.51
C ALA A 376 9.73 -18.12 -33.54
N LEU A 377 9.21 -18.24 -34.77
CA LEU A 377 9.90 -18.94 -35.84
C LEU A 377 11.22 -18.25 -36.23
N SER A 378 11.24 -16.92 -36.36
CA SER A 378 12.49 -16.17 -36.60
C SER A 378 13.52 -16.40 -35.50
N ALA A 379 13.08 -16.35 -34.24
CA ALA A 379 13.96 -16.61 -33.10
C ALA A 379 14.54 -18.03 -33.10
N LEU A 380 13.76 -19.05 -33.50
CA LEU A 380 14.22 -20.44 -33.63
C LEU A 380 15.20 -20.65 -34.79
N ARG A 381 15.06 -19.89 -35.86
CA ARG A 381 16.00 -19.91 -37.01
C ARG A 381 17.30 -19.15 -36.74
N GLY A 382 17.37 -18.39 -35.66
CA GLY A 382 18.50 -17.52 -35.34
C GLY A 382 18.58 -16.26 -36.20
N ASN A 383 17.45 -15.82 -36.78
CA ASN A 383 17.34 -14.63 -37.64
C ASN A 383 16.89 -13.37 -36.89
#